data_AF-A0A100WIX3-F1
#
_entry.id   AF-A0A100WIX3-F1
#
_cell.length_a   1.000
_cell.length_b   1.000
_cell.length_c   1.000
_cell.angle_alpha   90.00
_cell.angle_beta   90.00
_cell.angle_gamma   90.00
#
_symmetry.space_group_name_H-M   'P 1'
#
loop_
_entity.id
_entity.type
_entity.pdbx_description
1 polymer ?
#
loop_
_entity_poly.entity_id
_entity_poly.type
_entity_poly.pdbx_seq_one_letter_code
_entity_poly.pdbx_strand_id
1 'polypeptide(L)'
;MCHTNNVSRLRQTFIDNPLVRGSVEAAVEWGGAMIDMAARRKLRDDGRGVAADSFAARLNRLFDTIYPPGRGPYASSELVRAVECRGMELSAPYLSQLRSGRRENPSLETMELIAEFFGIRSDYFTGRDEAYRRRLEEELDWIDLSRNPDVRRLASALIELPPGRREQLLAGF
;
A
#
# COMPACT_ATOMS: atom_id res chain seq x y z
N MET A 1 14.78 -21.09 14.50
CA MET A 1 15.72 -20.87 13.38
C MET A 1 14.94 -20.27 12.23
N CYS A 2 15.18 -19.00 11.90
CA CYS A 2 14.53 -18.32 10.78
C CYS A 2 15.62 -17.98 9.76
N HIS A 3 15.50 -18.51 8.55
CA HIS A 3 16.43 -18.30 7.46
C HIS A 3 15.61 -17.76 6.29
N THR A 4 16.02 -16.64 5.71
CA THR A 4 15.55 -16.25 4.37
C THR A 4 16.63 -15.49 3.64
N ASN A 5 16.76 -15.86 2.38
CA ASN A 5 17.90 -15.66 1.50
C ASN A 5 17.40 -14.97 0.22
N ASN A 6 18.29 -14.21 -0.43
CA ASN A 6 18.40 -14.11 -1.89
C ASN A 6 17.31 -13.36 -2.70
N VAL A 7 17.42 -12.01 -2.84
CA VAL A 7 16.63 -11.21 -3.80
C VAL A 7 17.49 -10.27 -4.68
N SER A 8 18.81 -10.23 -4.48
CA SER A 8 19.65 -9.14 -5.03
C SER A 8 20.04 -9.28 -6.52
N ARG A 9 19.45 -10.17 -7.32
CA ARG A 9 19.99 -10.47 -8.66
C ARG A 9 19.14 -10.11 -9.89
N LEU A 10 17.96 -9.49 -9.75
CA LEU A 10 17.06 -9.26 -10.90
C LEU A 10 16.76 -7.79 -11.23
N ARG A 11 17.45 -6.80 -10.63
CA ARG A 11 17.12 -5.37 -10.81
C ARG A 11 17.77 -4.65 -12.01
N GLN A 12 18.64 -5.28 -12.78
CA GLN A 12 19.57 -4.50 -13.64
C GLN A 12 19.23 -4.40 -15.13
N THR A 13 18.08 -4.88 -15.63
CA THR A 13 17.87 -4.96 -17.12
C THR A 13 16.67 -4.17 -17.66
N PHE A 14 15.98 -3.35 -16.85
CA PHE A 14 14.73 -2.70 -17.29
C PHE A 14 14.83 -1.21 -17.66
N ILE A 15 15.99 -0.56 -17.50
CA ILE A 15 16.06 0.92 -17.57
C ILE A 15 16.31 1.50 -18.98
N ASP A 16 16.74 0.70 -19.97
CA ASP A 16 17.19 1.25 -21.26
C ASP A 16 16.26 0.98 -22.46
N ASN A 17 14.93 1.14 -22.31
CA ASN A 17 14.00 1.00 -23.44
C ASN A 17 13.52 2.37 -24.01
N PRO A 18 13.98 2.78 -25.20
CA PRO A 18 13.68 4.09 -25.78
C PRO A 18 12.27 4.24 -26.40
N LEU A 19 11.40 3.22 -26.36
CA LEU A 19 10.06 3.28 -26.96
C LEU A 19 8.98 3.94 -26.08
N VAL A 20 9.29 4.28 -24.82
CA VAL A 20 8.31 4.83 -23.85
C VAL A 20 8.15 6.37 -23.96
N ARG A 21 9.08 7.06 -24.63
CA ARG A 21 9.19 8.52 -24.54
C ARG A 21 8.10 9.29 -25.30
N GLY A 22 7.54 8.73 -26.37
CA GLY A 22 6.58 9.44 -27.24
C GLY A 22 5.11 9.41 -26.81
N SER A 23 4.70 8.47 -25.94
CA SER A 23 3.29 8.34 -25.52
C SER A 23 2.91 9.17 -24.29
N VAL A 24 3.91 9.65 -23.52
CA VAL A 24 3.66 10.43 -22.30
C VAL A 24 3.19 11.85 -22.63
N GLU A 25 3.62 12.44 -23.74
CA GLU A 25 3.27 13.83 -24.10
C GLU A 25 1.80 13.97 -24.56
N ALA A 26 1.24 13.00 -25.28
CA ALA A 26 -0.14 13.08 -25.77
C ALA A 26 -1.21 12.87 -24.67
N ALA A 27 -0.87 12.13 -23.61
CA ALA A 27 -1.76 11.90 -22.47
C ALA A 27 -1.88 13.12 -21.54
N VAL A 28 -0.89 14.03 -21.58
CA VAL A 28 -0.86 15.24 -20.73
C VAL A 28 -1.83 16.32 -21.23
N GLU A 29 -2.12 16.39 -22.54
CA GLU A 29 -2.97 17.45 -23.10
C GLU A 29 -4.48 17.26 -22.86
N TRP A 30 -4.98 16.03 -22.83
CA TRP A 30 -6.43 15.78 -22.67
C TRP A 30 -6.86 15.51 -21.22
N GLY A 31 -5.92 15.41 -20.28
CA GLY A 31 -6.21 15.15 -18.86
C GLY A 31 -6.73 16.36 -18.08
N GLY A 32 -6.44 17.59 -18.51
CA GLY A 32 -6.68 18.80 -17.71
C GLY A 32 -8.15 19.21 -17.54
N ALA A 33 -8.97 19.06 -18.59
CA ALA A 33 -10.34 19.58 -18.59
C ALA A 33 -11.34 18.72 -17.78
N MET A 34 -11.09 17.41 -17.67
CA MET A 34 -11.91 16.48 -16.87
C MET A 34 -11.61 16.57 -15.36
N ILE A 35 -10.37 16.89 -15.00
CA ILE A 35 -9.96 17.06 -13.60
C ILE A 35 -10.61 18.33 -13.00
N ASP A 36 -10.76 19.41 -13.77
CA ASP A 36 -11.34 20.68 -13.29
C ASP A 36 -12.83 20.54 -12.92
N MET A 37 -13.57 19.66 -13.61
CA MET A 37 -14.99 19.43 -13.33
C MET A 37 -15.23 18.53 -12.11
N ALA A 38 -14.32 17.58 -11.85
CA ALA A 38 -14.29 16.81 -10.60
C ALA A 38 -13.84 17.67 -9.40
N ALA A 39 -12.96 18.65 -9.63
CA ALA A 39 -12.46 19.56 -8.60
C ALA A 39 -13.55 20.53 -8.09
N ARG A 40 -14.47 21.01 -8.95
CA ARG A 40 -15.54 21.94 -8.54
C ARG A 40 -16.58 21.35 -7.59
N ARG A 41 -16.77 20.02 -7.60
CA ARG A 41 -17.63 19.31 -6.62
C ARG A 41 -16.93 19.12 -5.25
N LYS A 42 -15.61 19.29 -5.19
CA LYS A 42 -14.75 18.97 -4.03
C LYS A 42 -14.63 20.08 -2.98
N LEU A 43 -15.30 21.22 -3.17
CA LEU A 43 -15.25 22.38 -2.26
C LEU A 43 -16.31 22.36 -1.14
N ARG A 44 -16.93 21.21 -0.85
CA ARG A 44 -17.87 21.02 0.28
C ARG A 44 -17.53 19.78 1.14
N ASP A 45 -16.25 19.41 1.23
CA ASP A 45 -15.83 18.20 1.95
C ASP A 45 -14.49 18.39 2.70
N ASP A 46 -14.42 19.42 3.55
CA ASP A 46 -13.20 19.76 4.30
C ASP A 46 -12.93 18.80 5.48
N GLY A 47 -13.77 17.76 5.67
CA GLY A 47 -13.67 16.80 6.77
C GLY A 47 -13.33 15.36 6.38
N ARG A 48 -13.75 14.85 5.20
CA ARG A 48 -13.42 13.46 4.81
C ARG A 48 -12.03 13.31 4.19
N GLY A 49 -11.50 14.37 3.57
CA GLY A 49 -10.16 14.34 2.99
C GLY A 49 -9.06 14.16 4.05
N VAL A 50 -9.22 14.78 5.22
CA VAL A 50 -8.29 14.67 6.36
C VAL A 50 -8.42 13.32 7.05
N ALA A 51 -9.64 12.77 7.14
CA ALA A 51 -9.87 11.44 7.72
C ALA A 51 -9.22 10.33 6.88
N ALA A 52 -9.26 10.44 5.54
CA ALA A 52 -8.65 9.47 4.63
C ALA A 52 -7.11 9.44 4.73
N ASP A 53 -6.48 10.57 5.07
CA ASP A 53 -5.02 10.67 5.25
C ASP A 53 -4.57 10.67 6.74
N SER A 54 -5.50 10.34 7.65
CA SER A 54 -5.22 10.31 9.09
C SER A 54 -4.28 9.17 9.48
N PHE A 55 -3.61 9.30 10.63
CA PHE A 55 -2.82 8.21 11.22
C PHE A 55 -3.65 6.93 11.38
N ALA A 56 -4.91 7.07 11.82
CA ALA A 56 -5.83 5.96 11.99
C ALA A 56 -6.13 5.25 10.66
N ALA A 57 -6.39 6.01 9.58
CA ALA A 57 -6.64 5.45 8.25
C ALA A 57 -5.42 4.69 7.73
N ARG A 58 -4.22 5.29 7.82
CA ARG A 58 -2.96 4.64 7.43
C ARG A 58 -2.69 3.38 8.24
N LEU A 59 -2.90 3.43 9.56
CA LEU A 59 -2.74 2.26 10.42
C LEU A 59 -3.70 1.12 10.04
N ASN A 60 -4.98 1.43 9.83
CA ASN A 60 -5.97 0.44 9.43
C ASN A 60 -5.66 -0.14 8.04
N ARG A 61 -5.16 0.68 7.09
CA ARG A 61 -4.70 0.21 5.78
C ARG A 61 -3.65 -0.89 5.90
N LEU A 62 -2.68 -0.74 6.83
CA LEU A 62 -1.68 -1.79 7.06
C LEU A 62 -2.29 -3.07 7.63
N PHE A 63 -3.18 -2.97 8.61
CA PHE A 63 -3.88 -4.13 9.18
C PHE A 63 -4.67 -4.92 8.10
N ASP A 64 -5.33 -4.20 7.20
CA ASP A 64 -6.19 -4.77 6.17
C ASP A 64 -5.42 -5.30 4.95
N THR A 65 -4.16 -4.91 4.79
CA THR A 65 -3.38 -5.22 3.58
C THR A 65 -2.18 -6.11 3.88
N ILE A 66 -1.40 -5.83 4.91
CA ILE A 66 -0.19 -6.59 5.23
C ILE A 66 -0.56 -7.72 6.19
N TYR A 67 -0.68 -8.95 5.67
CA TYR A 67 -0.82 -10.16 6.48
C TYR A 67 -0.38 -11.42 5.69
N PRO A 68 0.04 -12.49 6.39
CA PRO A 68 0.50 -13.72 5.75
C PRO A 68 -0.55 -14.36 4.84
N PRO A 69 -0.14 -14.99 3.73
CA PRO A 69 -1.07 -15.72 2.87
C PRO A 69 -1.74 -16.87 3.62
N GLY A 70 -3.01 -17.15 3.31
CA GLY A 70 -3.75 -18.27 3.91
C GLY A 70 -4.40 -17.98 5.26
N ARG A 71 -4.33 -16.74 5.75
CA ARG A 71 -5.07 -16.27 6.94
C ARG A 71 -5.64 -14.87 6.71
N GLY A 72 -6.50 -14.42 7.61
CA GLY A 72 -7.08 -13.08 7.58
C GLY A 72 -6.16 -11.98 8.11
N PRO A 73 -6.67 -10.73 8.14
CA PRO A 73 -6.02 -9.56 8.75
C PRO A 73 -5.50 -9.80 10.17
N TYR A 74 -4.45 -9.08 10.55
CA TYR A 74 -3.95 -9.12 11.92
C TYR A 74 -5.00 -8.59 12.91
N ALA A 75 -5.13 -9.24 14.07
CA ALA A 75 -5.84 -8.67 15.21
C ALA A 75 -4.95 -7.69 15.98
N SER A 76 -5.53 -6.69 16.63
CA SER A 76 -4.78 -5.76 17.49
C SER A 76 -4.04 -6.47 18.62
N SER A 77 -4.59 -7.57 19.15
CA SER A 77 -3.95 -8.40 20.16
C SER A 77 -2.68 -9.10 19.66
N GLU A 78 -2.60 -9.43 18.37
CA GLU A 78 -1.39 -10.04 17.80
C GLU A 78 -0.23 -9.05 17.77
N LEU A 79 -0.51 -7.79 17.42
CA LEU A 79 0.50 -6.73 17.44
C LEU A 79 1.00 -6.49 18.87
N VAL A 80 0.08 -6.31 19.83
CA VAL A 80 0.45 -6.12 21.25
C VAL A 80 1.33 -7.26 21.75
N ARG A 81 0.92 -8.51 21.53
CA ARG A 81 1.70 -9.69 21.94
C ARG A 81 3.07 -9.74 21.28
N ALA A 82 3.17 -9.37 19.99
CA ALA A 82 4.45 -9.36 19.28
C ALA A 82 5.42 -8.28 19.79
N VAL A 83 4.89 -7.15 20.27
CA VAL A 83 5.66 -6.08 20.90
C VAL A 83 6.11 -6.50 22.30
N GLU A 84 5.21 -7.07 23.10
CA GLU A 84 5.51 -7.61 24.45
C GLU A 84 6.60 -8.69 24.41
N CYS A 85 6.58 -9.60 23.42
CA CYS A 85 7.62 -10.62 23.26
C CYS A 85 9.03 -10.05 22.99
N ARG A 86 9.13 -8.80 22.54
CA ARG A 86 10.40 -8.10 22.33
C ARG A 86 10.83 -7.25 23.54
N GLY A 87 10.08 -7.30 24.64
CA GLY A 87 10.36 -6.52 25.85
C GLY A 87 9.99 -5.04 25.75
N MET A 88 9.12 -4.69 24.79
CA MET A 88 8.62 -3.32 24.60
C MET A 88 7.15 -3.27 25.01
N GLU A 89 6.65 -2.09 25.37
CA GLU A 89 5.29 -1.92 25.89
C GLU A 89 4.37 -1.19 24.90
N LEU A 90 3.27 -1.82 24.53
CA LEU A 90 2.17 -1.18 23.80
C LEU A 90 0.83 -1.72 24.30
N SER A 91 0.01 -0.87 24.92
CA SER A 91 -1.27 -1.33 25.46
C SER A 91 -2.35 -1.52 24.39
N ALA A 92 -3.13 -2.60 24.51
CA ALA A 92 -4.26 -2.87 23.62
C ALA A 92 -5.33 -1.75 23.61
N PRO A 93 -5.71 -1.15 24.75
CA PRO A 93 -6.65 -0.02 24.77
C PRO A 93 -6.11 1.20 24.01
N TYR A 94 -4.82 1.50 24.14
CA TYR A 94 -4.20 2.62 23.42
C TYR A 94 -4.17 2.36 21.92
N LEU A 95 -3.78 1.15 21.48
CA LEU A 95 -3.82 0.76 20.07
C LEU A 95 -5.24 0.85 19.49
N SER A 96 -6.27 0.45 20.25
CA SER A 96 -7.66 0.61 19.84
C SER A 96 -8.05 2.09 19.65
N GLN A 97 -7.63 2.97 20.56
CA GLN A 97 -7.87 4.41 20.44
C GLN A 97 -7.17 5.03 19.22
N LEU A 98 -5.95 4.57 18.91
CA LEU A 98 -5.21 4.98 17.71
C LEU A 98 -5.95 4.55 16.43
N ARG A 99 -6.37 3.28 16.36
CA ARG A 99 -7.12 2.74 15.21
C ARG A 99 -8.47 3.41 14.99
N SER A 100 -9.11 3.88 16.06
CA SER A 100 -10.39 4.57 15.99
C SER A 100 -10.26 6.09 15.77
N GLY A 101 -9.04 6.64 15.71
CA GLY A 101 -8.80 8.08 15.63
C GLY A 101 -9.16 8.87 16.90
N ARG A 102 -9.44 8.20 18.03
CA ARG A 102 -9.64 8.90 19.32
C ARG A 102 -8.33 9.50 19.83
N ARG A 103 -7.21 8.92 19.41
CA ARG A 103 -5.86 9.43 19.58
C ARG A 103 -5.22 9.46 18.19
N GLU A 104 -4.62 10.59 17.84
CA GLU A 104 -4.11 10.81 16.47
C GLU A 104 -2.60 11.03 16.42
N ASN A 105 -1.99 11.39 17.55
CA ASN A 105 -0.58 11.77 17.62
C ASN A 105 0.21 10.86 18.58
N PRO A 106 0.54 9.62 18.18
CA PRO A 106 1.40 8.75 18.97
C PRO A 106 2.85 9.26 18.99
N SER A 107 3.65 8.80 19.96
CA SER A 107 5.09 9.09 19.97
C SER A 107 5.78 8.49 18.75
N LEU A 108 6.93 9.06 18.35
CA LEU A 108 7.75 8.51 17.27
C LEU A 108 8.14 7.05 17.56
N GLU A 109 8.50 6.75 18.80
CA GLU A 109 8.79 5.38 19.28
C GLU A 109 7.61 4.44 19.03
N THR A 110 6.37 4.86 19.34
CA THR A 110 5.17 4.07 19.05
C THR A 110 5.00 3.83 17.53
N MET A 111 5.25 4.85 16.71
CA MET A 111 5.16 4.70 15.25
C MET A 111 6.21 3.73 14.71
N GLU A 112 7.42 3.75 15.27
CA GLU A 112 8.51 2.82 14.93
C GLU A 112 8.18 1.39 15.32
N LEU A 113 7.66 1.16 16.52
CA LEU A 113 7.19 -0.16 16.97
C LEU A 113 6.15 -0.76 16.03
N ILE A 114 5.16 0.05 15.64
CA ILE A 114 4.09 -0.38 14.73
C ILE A 114 4.68 -0.65 13.34
N ALA A 115 5.53 0.23 12.83
CA ALA A 115 6.15 0.08 11.51
C ALA A 115 7.02 -1.19 11.43
N GLU A 116 7.81 -1.47 12.46
CA GLU A 116 8.65 -2.67 12.56
C GLU A 116 7.80 -3.95 12.54
N PHE A 117 6.67 -3.96 13.26
CA PHE A 117 5.74 -5.10 13.23
C PHE A 117 5.25 -5.43 11.82
N PHE A 118 4.91 -4.41 11.02
CA PHE A 118 4.48 -4.58 9.63
C PHE A 118 5.65 -4.71 8.64
N GLY A 119 6.90 -4.58 9.09
CA GLY A 119 8.09 -4.67 8.24
C GLY A 119 8.30 -3.47 7.31
N ILE A 120 7.82 -2.28 7.70
CA ILE A 120 7.95 -1.03 6.93
C ILE A 120 8.74 0.03 7.70
N ARG A 121 9.08 1.16 7.05
CA ARG A 121 9.72 2.32 7.72
C ARG A 121 8.65 3.21 8.38
N SER A 122 8.98 3.79 9.54
CA SER A 122 8.13 4.76 10.25
C SER A 122 7.86 6.04 9.46
N ASP A 123 8.63 6.30 8.40
CA ASP A 123 8.44 7.42 7.48
C ASP A 123 7.08 7.40 6.78
N TYR A 124 6.44 6.21 6.69
CA TYR A 124 5.06 6.07 6.23
C TYR A 124 4.06 6.87 7.10
N PHE A 125 4.26 6.87 8.42
CA PHE A 125 3.41 7.61 9.35
C PHE A 125 3.85 9.06 9.49
N THR A 126 5.15 9.31 9.60
CA THR A 126 5.68 10.66 9.89
C THR A 126 5.66 11.60 8.69
N GLY A 127 5.59 11.07 7.46
CA GLY A 127 5.59 11.88 6.24
C GLY A 127 6.95 12.51 5.91
N ARG A 128 8.04 12.08 6.57
CA ARG A 128 9.40 12.61 6.30
C ARG A 128 9.90 12.29 4.89
N ASP A 129 9.47 11.16 4.32
CA ASP A 129 9.84 10.69 2.98
C ASP A 129 8.58 10.40 2.17
N GLU A 130 8.08 11.44 1.51
CA GLU A 130 6.88 11.39 0.67
C GLU A 130 7.02 10.40 -0.49
N ALA A 131 8.22 10.29 -1.07
CA ALA A 131 8.50 9.38 -2.17
C ALA A 131 8.47 7.90 -1.72
N TYR A 132 8.92 7.61 -0.50
CA TYR A 132 8.72 6.31 0.11
C TYR A 132 7.25 6.03 0.38
N ARG A 133 6.54 6.98 0.98
CA ARG A 133 5.11 6.84 1.30
C ARG A 133 4.28 6.50 0.06
N ARG A 134 4.43 7.27 -1.02
CA ARG A 134 3.71 7.02 -2.28
C ARG A 134 3.99 5.64 -2.87
N ARG A 135 5.27 5.22 -2.90
CA ARG A 135 5.64 3.89 -3.41
C ARG A 135 5.05 2.76 -2.56
N LEU A 136 5.00 2.95 -1.24
CA LEU A 136 4.39 1.96 -0.34
C LEU A 136 2.88 1.89 -0.55
N GLU A 137 2.18 3.02 -0.71
CA GLU A 137 0.74 3.02 -1.05
C GLU A 137 0.46 2.28 -2.36
N GLU A 138 1.26 2.53 -3.40
CA GLU A 138 1.16 1.79 -4.68
C GLU A 138 1.34 0.27 -4.45
N GLU A 139 2.31 -0.13 -3.63
CA GLU A 139 2.53 -1.54 -3.29
C GLU A 139 1.37 -2.16 -2.49
N LEU A 140 0.80 -1.41 -1.54
CA LEU A 140 -0.38 -1.84 -0.79
C LEU A 140 -1.60 -2.02 -1.70
N ASP A 141 -1.81 -1.12 -2.66
CA ASP A 141 -2.86 -1.23 -3.67
C ASP A 141 -2.69 -2.49 -4.53
N TRP A 142 -1.46 -2.80 -4.95
CA TRP A 142 -1.16 -4.03 -5.68
C TRP A 142 -1.43 -5.28 -4.86
N ILE A 143 -1.06 -5.30 -3.57
CA ILE A 143 -1.32 -6.43 -2.67
C ILE A 143 -2.82 -6.68 -2.54
N ASP A 144 -3.60 -5.62 -2.33
CA ASP A 144 -5.04 -5.68 -2.21
C ASP A 144 -5.70 -6.19 -3.50
N LEU A 145 -5.31 -5.61 -4.64
CA LEU A 145 -5.78 -6.03 -5.96
C LEU A 145 -5.44 -7.51 -6.24
N SER A 146 -4.23 -7.97 -5.88
CA SER A 146 -3.81 -9.36 -6.07
C SER A 146 -4.65 -10.36 -5.26
N ARG A 147 -5.36 -9.91 -4.22
CA ARG A 147 -6.24 -10.75 -3.39
C ARG A 147 -7.68 -10.78 -3.90
N ASN A 148 -8.06 -9.86 -4.78
CA ASN A 148 -9.37 -9.88 -5.39
C ASN A 148 -9.58 -11.22 -6.14
N PRO A 149 -10.64 -11.99 -5.82
CA PRO A 149 -10.85 -13.31 -6.40
C PRO A 149 -11.02 -13.26 -7.93
N ASP A 150 -11.58 -12.18 -8.48
CA ASP A 150 -11.79 -12.04 -9.91
C ASP A 150 -10.47 -11.70 -10.62
N VAL A 151 -9.63 -10.87 -10.02
CA VAL A 151 -8.26 -10.62 -10.50
C VAL A 151 -7.45 -11.91 -10.49
N ARG A 152 -7.53 -12.70 -9.42
CA ARG A 152 -6.84 -14.01 -9.35
C ARG A 152 -7.32 -14.96 -10.43
N ARG A 153 -8.64 -15.09 -10.62
CA ARG A 153 -9.21 -15.92 -11.69
C ARG A 153 -8.74 -15.47 -13.07
N LEU A 154 -8.77 -14.17 -13.32
CA LEU A 154 -8.32 -13.60 -14.60
C LEU A 154 -6.82 -13.85 -14.82
N ALA A 155 -5.99 -13.58 -13.82
CA ALA A 155 -4.55 -13.81 -13.90
C ALA A 155 -4.21 -15.30 -14.12
N SER A 156 -4.87 -16.21 -13.40
CA SER A 156 -4.73 -17.65 -13.60
C SER A 156 -5.13 -18.06 -15.03
N ALA A 157 -6.27 -17.59 -15.52
CA ALA A 157 -6.72 -17.88 -16.89
C ALA A 157 -5.74 -17.36 -17.95
N LEU A 158 -5.21 -16.13 -17.79
CA LEU A 158 -4.22 -15.55 -18.70
C LEU A 158 -2.91 -16.35 -18.73
N ILE A 159 -2.45 -16.85 -17.58
CA ILE A 159 -1.23 -17.68 -17.47
C ILE A 159 -1.40 -19.03 -18.17
N GLU A 160 -2.62 -19.56 -18.26
CA GLU A 160 -2.90 -20.81 -18.99
C GLU A 160 -3.02 -20.61 -20.51
N LEU A 161 -3.18 -19.38 -20.99
CA LEU A 161 -3.22 -19.10 -22.44
C LEU A 161 -1.84 -19.24 -23.09
N PRO A 162 -1.78 -19.69 -24.37
CA PRO A 162 -0.56 -19.64 -25.17
C PRO A 162 0.01 -18.21 -25.27
N PRO A 163 1.36 -18.03 -25.30
CA PRO A 163 2.00 -16.71 -25.26
C PRO A 163 1.46 -15.72 -26.31
N GLY A 164 1.31 -16.15 -27.56
CA GLY A 164 0.82 -15.27 -28.64
C GLY A 164 -0.61 -14.77 -28.42
N ARG A 165 -1.49 -15.55 -27.78
CA ARG A 165 -2.86 -15.13 -27.45
C ARG A 165 -2.88 -14.23 -26.22
N ARG A 166 -2.00 -14.49 -25.26
CA ARG A 166 -1.81 -13.64 -24.08
C ARG A 166 -1.31 -12.25 -24.47
N GLU A 167 -0.29 -12.16 -25.31
CA GLU A 167 0.27 -10.89 -25.80
C GLU A 167 -0.76 -10.08 -26.60
N GLN A 168 -1.55 -10.74 -27.45
CA GLN A 168 -2.60 -10.08 -28.22
C GLN A 168 -3.70 -9.48 -27.32
N LEU A 169 -4.06 -10.16 -26.23
CA LEU A 169 -5.01 -9.63 -25.25
C LEU A 169 -4.40 -8.48 -24.43
N LEU A 170 -3.13 -8.58 -24.03
CA LEU A 170 -2.46 -7.56 -23.23
C LEU A 170 -2.15 -6.27 -24.02
N ALA A 171 -1.95 -6.36 -25.33
CA ALA A 171 -1.70 -5.21 -26.19
C ALA A 171 -2.96 -4.36 -26.48
N GLY A 172 -4.15 -4.87 -26.12
CA GLY A 172 -5.43 -4.18 -26.34
C GLY A 172 -5.93 -3.31 -25.18
N PHE A 173 -5.18 -3.25 -24.08
CA PHE A 173 -5.43 -2.40 -22.91
C PHE A 173 -4.50 -1.18 -22.92
#